data_AF-A0A2S7I7L5-F1
#
_entry.id   AF-A0A2S7I7L5-F1
#
_cell.length_a   1.000
_cell.length_b   1.000
_cell.length_c   1.000
_cell.angle_alpha   90.00
_cell.angle_beta   90.00
_cell.angle_gamma   90.00
#
_symmetry.space_group_name_H-M   'P 1'
#
loop_
_entity.id
_entity.type
_entity.pdbx_description
1 polymer ?
#
loop_
_entity_poly.entity_id
_entity_poly.type
_entity_poly.pdbx_seq_one_letter_code
_entity_poly.pdbx_strand_id
1 'polypeptide(L)' 'MSTTYYYDDNDNISKIEFFDNENCFEVTFRYRFDENNNWIEIIKNVNGKDLYMWKREIEYH' A
#
# COMPACT_ATOMS: atom_id res chain seq x y z
N MET A 1 -8.60 18.18 9.49
CA MET A 1 -8.39 16.85 8.88
C MET A 1 -7.51 17.01 7.66
N SER A 2 -6.41 16.26 7.58
CA SER A 2 -5.49 16.28 6.43
C SER A 2 -5.02 14.88 6.09
N THR A 3 -4.79 14.63 4.81
CA THR A 3 -4.27 13.37 4.32
C THR A 3 -3.07 13.63 3.42
N THR A 4 -1.95 12.99 3.72
CA THR A 4 -0.73 13.06 2.90
C THR A 4 -0.50 11.70 2.25
N TYR A 5 -0.17 11.72 0.96
CA TYR A 5 0.12 10.53 0.16
C TYR A 5 1.59 10.51 -0.19
N TYR A 6 2.19 9.34 -0.07
CA TYR A 6 3.56 9.07 -0.44
C TYR A 6 3.57 7.97 -1.48
N TYR A 7 4.46 8.11 -2.46
CA TYR A 7 4.58 7.20 -3.58
C TYR A 7 5.99 6.59 -3.57
N ASP A 8 6.12 5.35 -4.04
CA ASP A 8 7.41 4.71 -4.29
C ASP A 8 7.98 5.08 -5.68
N ASP A 9 9.17 4.57 -6.00
CA ASP A 9 9.84 4.83 -7.29
C ASP A 9 9.07 4.28 -8.51
N ASN A 10 8.11 3.39 -8.29
CA ASN A 10 7.22 2.82 -9.31
C ASN A 10 5.86 3.55 -9.36
N ASP A 11 5.75 4.72 -8.72
CA ASP A 11 4.54 5.53 -8.64
C ASP A 11 3.35 4.82 -7.94
N ASN A 12 3.61 3.78 -7.15
CA ASN A 12 2.60 3.15 -6.31
C ASN A 12 2.50 3.86 -4.96
N ILE A 13 1.30 3.90 -4.37
CA ILE A 13 1.10 4.47 -3.04
C ILE A 13 1.86 3.64 -2.01
N SER A 14 2.93 4.18 -1.43
CA SER A 14 3.74 3.50 -0.42
C SER A 14 3.23 3.75 0.99
N LYS A 15 2.72 4.95 1.26
CA LYS A 15 2.20 5.35 2.57
C LYS A 15 1.09 6.38 2.45
N ILE A 16 0.15 6.31 3.39
CA ILE A 16 -0.85 7.35 3.65
C ILE A 16 -0.72 7.74 5.12
N GLU A 17 -0.59 9.04 5.37
CA GLU A 17 -0.72 9.60 6.71
C GLU A 17 -2.03 10.36 6.80
N PHE A 18 -2.89 9.96 7.73
CA PHE A 18 -4.18 10.58 7.97
C PHE A 18 -4.19 11.21 9.35
N PHE A 19 -4.42 12.52 9.40
CA PHE A 19 -4.51 13.30 10.62
C PHE A 19 -5.94 13.79 10.81
N ASP A 20 -6.57 13.33 11.89
CA ASP A 20 -7.89 13.77 12.34
C ASP A 20 -7.84 14.30 13.76
N ASN A 21 -7.79 15.63 13.89
CA ASN A 21 -7.69 16.36 15.16
C ASN A 21 -6.56 15.81 16.06
N GLU A 22 -6.88 14.93 17.01
CA GLU A 22 -5.95 14.33 17.95
C GLU A 22 -5.35 12.99 17.49
N ASN A 23 -5.92 12.37 16.45
CA ASN A 23 -5.49 11.07 15.95
C ASN A 23 -4.60 11.18 14.71
N CYS A 24 -3.52 10.40 14.71
CA CYS A 24 -2.70 10.16 13.53
C CYS A 24 -2.74 8.67 13.19
N PHE A 25 -3.02 8.36 11.93
CA PHE A 25 -2.99 7.01 11.40
C PHE A 25 -1.96 6.93 10.29
N GLU A 26 -1.04 5.99 10.43
CA GLU A 26 -0.12 5.60 9.38
C GLU A 26 -0.63 4.33 8.71
N VAL A 27 -0.78 4.39 7.38
CA VAL A 27 -1.09 3.23 6.55
C VAL A 27 0.07 3.02 5.60
N THR A 28 0.72 1.87 5.64
CA THR A 28 1.78 1.51 4.69
C THR A 28 1.34 0.36 3.80
N PHE A 29 1.83 0.38 2.56
CA PHE A 29 1.57 -0.64 1.55
C PHE A 29 2.89 -1.26 1.12
N ARG A 30 2.93 -2.59 1.06
CA ARG A 30 4.06 -3.36 0.55
C ARG A 30 3.61 -4.16 -0.65
N TYR A 31 4.34 -4.02 -1.76
CA TYR A 31 4.02 -4.62 -3.04
C TYR A 31 4.96 -5.78 -3.36
N ARG A 32 4.44 -6.81 -4.01
CA ARG A 32 5.22 -7.82 -4.72
C ARG A 32 4.81 -7.80 -6.18
N PHE A 33 5.80 -7.82 -7.06
CA PHE A 33 5.61 -7.81 -8.51
C PHE A 33 6.01 -9.16 -9.11
N ASP A 34 5.44 -9.49 -10.26
CA ASP A 34 5.91 -10.57 -11.11
C ASP A 34 7.01 -10.11 -12.07
N GLU A 35 7.45 -11.02 -12.96
CA GLU A 35 8.50 -10.78 -13.94
C GLU A 35 8.15 -9.71 -14.99
N ASN A 36 6.86 -9.43 -15.20
CA ASN A 36 6.38 -8.41 -16.13
C ASN A 36 6.09 -7.07 -15.43
N ASN A 37 6.57 -6.91 -14.19
CA ASN A 37 6.36 -5.73 -13.35
C ASN A 37 4.88 -5.46 -13.02
N ASN A 38 4.04 -6.48 -13.02
CA ASN A 38 2.67 -6.38 -12.54
C ASN A 38 2.62 -6.72 -11.06
N TRP A 39 1.95 -5.91 -10.25
CA TRP A 39 1.77 -6.27 -8.85
C TRP A 39 0.82 -7.47 -8.71
N ILE A 40 1.28 -8.46 -7.95
CA ILE A 40 0.60 -9.73 -7.66
C ILE A 40 0.25 -9.86 -6.19
N GLU A 41 0.82 -9.03 -5.32
CA GLU A 41 0.50 -9.01 -3.90
C GLU A 41 0.61 -7.60 -3.32
N ILE A 42 -0.32 -7.24 -2.45
CA ILE A 42 -0.26 -6.02 -1.64
C ILE A 42 -0.57 -6.37 -0.20
N ILE A 43 0.29 -5.95 0.74
CA ILE A 43 0.00 -6.01 2.18
C ILE A 43 -0.28 -4.60 2.67
N LYS A 44 -1.46 -4.38 3.27
CA LYS A 44 -1.80 -3.14 3.98
C LYS A 44 -1.56 -3.32 5.47
N ASN A 45 -0.69 -2.46 5.98
CA ASN A 45 -0.39 -2.31 7.39
C ASN A 45 -1.03 -1.01 7.89
N VAL A 46 -1.65 -1.05 9.08
CA VAL A 46 -2.20 0.14 9.75
C VAL A 46 -1.60 0.21 11.13
N ASN A 47 -0.89 1.31 11.41
CA ASN A 47 -0.22 1.57 12.68
C ASN A 47 0.65 0.39 13.17
N GLY A 48 1.45 -0.19 12.27
CA GLY A 48 2.36 -1.29 12.56
C GLY A 48 1.74 -2.68 12.48
N LYS A 49 0.42 -2.82 12.30
CA LYS A 49 -0.27 -4.11 12.21
C LYS A 49 -0.73 -4.44 10.78
N ASP A 50 -0.33 -5.59 10.28
CA ASP A 50 -0.84 -6.12 9.01
C ASP A 50 -2.32 -6.48 9.15
N LEU A 51 -3.17 -5.87 8.33
CA LEU A 51 -4.62 -6.06 8.39
C LEU A 51 -5.17 -6.77 7.15
N TYR A 52 -4.64 -6.45 5.98
CA TYR A 52 -5.16 -6.97 4.71
C TYR A 52 -4.03 -7.41 3.80
N MET A 53 -4.30 -8.45 3.03
CA MET A 53 -3.45 -8.94 1.96
C MET A 53 -4.30 -9.18 0.73
N TRP A 54 -3.97 -8.52 -0.37
CA TRP A 54 -4.57 -8.76 -1.69
C TRP A 54 -3.60 -9.57 -2.53
N LYS A 55 -4.11 -10.56 -3.26
CA LYS A 55 -3.34 -11.41 -4.18
C LYS A 55 -4.02 -11.44 -5.53
N ARG A 56 -3.24 -11.51 -6.61
CA ARG A 56 -3.71 -11.63 -7.98
C ARG A 56 -2.97 -12.75 -8.70
N GLU A 57 -3.70 -13.48 -9.51
CA GLU A 57 -3.16 -14.39 -10.52
C GLU A 57 -3.41 -13.73 -11.88
N ILE A 58 -2.37 -13.65 -12.70
CA ILE A 58 -2.40 -13.01 -14.01
C ILE A 58 -2.02 -14.06 -15.04
N GLU A 59 -2.91 -14.30 -15.99
CA GLU A 59 -2.67 -15.21 -17.11
C GLU A 59 -2.17 -14.43 -18.32
N TYR A 60 -1.12 -14.95 -18.96
CA TYR A 60 -0.51 -14.39 -20.15
C TYR A 60 -0.84 -15.30 -21.35
N HIS A 61 -1.21 -14.70 -22.49
CA HIS A 61 -1.60 -15.40 -23.72
C HIS A 61 -0.74 -14.97 -24.91
#